data_AF-A0A7W6K1D6-F1
#
_entry.id   AF-A0A7W6K1D6-F1
#
_cell.length_a   1.000
_cell.length_b   1.000
_cell.length_c   1.000
_cell.angle_alpha   90.00
_cell.angle_beta   90.00
_cell.angle_gamma   90.00
#
_symmetry.space_group_name_H-M   'P 1'
#
loop_
_entity.id
_entity.type
_entity.pdbx_description
1 polymer ?
#
loop_
_entity_poly.entity_id
_entity_poly.type
_entity_poly.pdbx_seq_one_letter_code
_entity_poly.pdbx_strand_id
1 'polypeptide(L)'
;MAEETEIWRPGSFTKNFSWGSPSAGLSELHELIELGFDGKMEDVPREVFRQRVRPLGRPEYIPINFFLFNRQERGTDYLVADELVFQAINWRHSARFDKLALFAFNLSIVGKWKGQMKDQRRPALWANAYIRERISRTLNWETRGISANDIESFVLGDKRYVAETTRKLSTNYNYLLQGGRIREFSTSRIERWWVDCLFLALDRIIEDRKIDRIGTPPSEYGPLLRRFGFVELTGKRSLEKDLAIKHLVSLYDACGGRLRFSDDAAKERTKALLPDVQNFAANDPRPRGAVHVTNPRILKSIPAVCAMLARYAGFDDIGPDDLDEFDLEDFVRRKTRAALDKLEAAGVVPTMTAEELMKLTRGE
;
A
#
# COMPACT_ATOMS: atom_id res chain seq x y z
N MET A 1 -16.23 -8.13 6.36
CA MET A 1 -16.88 -8.71 5.17
C MET A 1 -17.76 -7.63 4.62
N ALA A 2 -17.85 -7.51 3.30
CA ALA A 2 -19.12 -7.06 2.76
C ALA A 2 -20.11 -8.11 3.27
N GLU A 3 -21.06 -7.73 4.13
CA GLU A 3 -22.14 -8.64 4.49
C GLU A 3 -22.68 -9.23 3.18
N GLU A 4 -23.13 -10.49 3.13
CA GLU A 4 -23.71 -11.08 1.91
C GLU A 4 -24.91 -10.28 1.35
N THR A 5 -25.31 -9.22 2.07
CA THR A 5 -26.33 -8.21 1.83
C THR A 5 -25.81 -6.86 1.29
N GLU A 6 -24.50 -6.62 1.17
CA GLU A 6 -23.96 -5.34 0.66
C GLU A 6 -24.16 -5.23 -0.86
N ILE A 7 -25.15 -4.43 -1.25
CA ILE A 7 -25.44 -4.07 -2.64
C ILE A 7 -24.25 -3.31 -3.25
N TRP A 8 -23.79 -3.72 -4.42
CA TRP A 8 -22.76 -3.05 -5.19
C TRP A 8 -23.38 -2.04 -6.14
N ARG A 9 -23.01 -0.77 -5.95
CA ARG A 9 -23.35 0.31 -6.88
C ARG A 9 -22.06 0.88 -7.46
N PRO A 10 -22.00 1.12 -8.78
CA PRO A 10 -20.83 1.69 -9.43
C PRO A 10 -20.62 3.18 -9.12
N GLY A 11 -21.64 3.85 -8.59
CA GLY A 11 -21.59 5.26 -8.23
C GLY A 11 -21.18 6.15 -9.42
N SER A 12 -20.38 7.18 -9.12
CA SER A 12 -19.89 8.12 -10.14
C SER A 12 -18.72 7.59 -10.98
N PHE A 13 -18.28 6.34 -10.79
CA PHE A 13 -17.18 5.74 -11.57
C PHE A 13 -17.53 5.60 -13.06
N THR A 14 -18.83 5.59 -13.39
CA THR A 14 -19.35 5.57 -14.75
C THR A 14 -19.47 6.96 -15.37
N LYS A 15 -19.04 8.03 -14.69
CA LYS A 15 -18.90 9.37 -15.31
C LYS A 15 -17.64 9.41 -16.17
N ASN A 16 -17.60 10.32 -17.15
CA ASN A 16 -16.44 10.44 -18.06
C ASN A 16 -15.22 10.86 -17.24
N PHE A 17 -14.35 9.91 -16.93
CA PHE A 17 -13.05 10.16 -16.35
C PHE A 17 -12.02 9.64 -17.35
N SER A 18 -11.28 10.57 -17.94
CA SER A 18 -10.11 10.22 -18.71
C SER A 18 -9.01 9.89 -17.70
N TRP A 19 -8.51 8.66 -17.71
CA TRP A 19 -7.35 8.26 -16.88
C TRP A 19 -6.02 8.66 -17.53
N GLY A 20 -6.04 9.48 -18.58
CA GLY A 20 -4.93 9.61 -19.54
C GLY A 20 -4.83 8.35 -20.42
N SER A 21 -3.74 8.19 -21.17
CA SER A 21 -3.42 6.91 -21.88
C SER A 21 -3.00 5.84 -20.86
N PRO A 22 -3.31 4.53 -21.02
CA PRO A 22 -2.86 3.52 -20.05
C PRO A 22 -1.34 3.43 -19.97
N SER A 23 -0.65 3.81 -21.05
CA SER A 23 0.82 3.89 -21.10
C SER A 23 1.40 4.96 -20.17
N ALA A 24 0.61 5.96 -19.77
CA ALA A 24 1.00 7.00 -18.82
C ALA A 24 0.72 6.58 -17.36
N GLY A 25 0.21 5.37 -17.13
CA GLY A 25 -0.14 4.86 -15.80
C GLY A 25 -1.22 5.71 -15.14
N LEU A 26 -1.09 5.90 -13.83
CA LEU A 26 -1.95 6.72 -12.97
C LEU A 26 -1.23 8.02 -12.56
N SER A 27 -0.45 8.60 -13.46
CA SER A 27 0.30 9.84 -13.26
C SER A 27 -0.60 11.03 -12.91
N GLU A 28 -1.77 11.15 -13.54
CA GLU A 28 -2.72 12.22 -13.21
C GLU A 28 -3.24 12.10 -11.77
N LEU A 29 -3.44 10.88 -11.26
CA LEU A 29 -3.82 10.65 -9.87
C LEU A 29 -2.67 11.00 -8.92
N HIS A 30 -1.43 10.64 -9.27
CA HIS A 30 -0.23 10.99 -8.52
C HIS A 30 -0.13 12.51 -8.34
N GLU A 31 -0.20 13.27 -9.43
CA GLU A 31 -0.13 14.74 -9.43
C GLU A 31 -1.26 15.37 -8.59
N LEU A 32 -2.49 14.84 -8.70
CA LEU A 32 -3.63 15.33 -7.91
C LEU A 32 -3.43 15.13 -6.40
N ILE A 33 -2.84 14.00 -6.00
CA ILE A 33 -2.57 13.73 -4.58
C ILE A 33 -1.45 14.63 -4.08
N GLU A 34 -0.34 14.72 -4.82
CA GLU A 34 0.80 15.58 -4.46
C GLU A 34 0.36 17.04 -4.27
N LEU A 35 -0.36 17.59 -5.26
CA LEU A 35 -0.87 18.96 -5.23
C LEU A 35 -1.92 19.17 -4.14
N GLY A 36 -2.86 18.24 -4.00
CA GLY A 36 -3.96 18.36 -3.05
C GLY A 36 -3.49 18.31 -1.59
N PHE A 37 -2.47 17.51 -1.29
CA PHE A 37 -1.82 17.46 0.02
C PHE A 37 -0.70 18.49 0.22
N ASP A 38 -0.32 19.24 -0.83
CA ASP A 38 0.68 20.32 -0.75
C ASP A 38 2.03 19.81 -0.22
N GLY A 39 2.43 18.60 -0.64
CA GLY A 39 3.67 17.98 -0.21
C GLY A 39 3.78 17.64 1.28
N LYS A 40 2.66 17.66 2.04
CA LYS A 40 2.65 17.43 3.50
C LYS A 40 1.95 16.13 3.88
N MET A 41 2.53 15.44 4.87
CA MET A 41 1.97 14.22 5.46
C MET A 41 0.98 14.53 6.59
N GLU A 42 -0.01 15.37 6.30
CA GLU A 42 -1.04 15.81 7.25
C GLU A 42 -2.45 15.58 6.69
N ASP A 43 -3.43 15.39 7.59
CA ASP A 43 -4.83 15.28 7.18
C ASP A 43 -5.32 16.64 6.65
N VAL A 44 -5.89 16.67 5.44
CA VAL A 44 -6.30 17.92 4.76
C VAL A 44 -7.83 18.00 4.67
N PRO A 45 -8.47 19.13 4.99
CA PRO A 45 -9.90 19.30 4.75
C PRO A 45 -10.24 19.05 3.27
N ARG A 46 -11.30 18.27 3.00
CA ARG A 46 -11.73 17.92 1.62
C ARG A 46 -11.86 19.15 0.73
N GLU A 47 -12.36 20.26 1.27
CA GLU A 47 -12.55 21.49 0.50
C GLU A 47 -11.22 22.17 0.15
N VAL A 48 -10.24 22.15 1.05
CA VAL A 48 -8.88 22.67 0.78
C VAL A 48 -8.21 21.87 -0.32
N PHE A 49 -8.30 20.54 -0.27
CA PHE A 49 -7.80 19.67 -1.34
C PHE A 49 -8.45 20.04 -2.68
N ARG A 50 -9.78 20.17 -2.72
CA ARG A 50 -10.52 20.56 -3.95
C ARG A 50 -10.06 21.90 -4.49
N GLN A 51 -9.90 22.90 -3.63
CA GLN A 51 -9.43 24.23 -4.03
C GLN A 51 -8.05 24.18 -4.68
N ARG A 52 -7.14 23.36 -4.14
CA ARG A 52 -5.77 23.20 -4.68
C ARG A 52 -5.75 22.52 -6.03
N VAL A 53 -6.58 21.51 -6.25
CA VAL A 53 -6.58 20.73 -7.51
C VAL A 53 -7.49 21.30 -8.60
N ARG A 54 -8.46 22.16 -8.25
CA ARG A 54 -9.40 22.78 -9.20
C ARG A 54 -8.72 23.48 -10.39
N PRO A 55 -7.58 24.19 -10.23
CA PRO A 55 -6.87 24.81 -11.35
C PRO A 55 -6.42 23.84 -12.44
N LEU A 56 -6.27 22.54 -12.12
CA LEU A 56 -5.90 21.53 -13.11
C LEU A 56 -7.04 21.18 -14.09
N GLY A 57 -8.28 21.60 -13.80
CA GLY A 57 -9.44 21.32 -14.67
C GLY A 57 -9.82 19.84 -14.78
N ARG A 58 -9.30 18.98 -13.90
CA ARG A 58 -9.54 17.53 -13.88
C ARG A 58 -10.62 17.16 -12.86
N PRO A 59 -11.35 16.04 -13.05
CA PRO A 59 -12.40 15.64 -12.11
C PRO A 59 -11.83 15.20 -10.75
N GLU A 60 -11.99 16.03 -9.72
CA GLU A 60 -11.42 15.81 -8.39
C GLU A 60 -12.20 14.79 -7.55
N TYR A 61 -13.46 14.54 -7.90
CA TYR A 61 -14.33 13.64 -7.14
C TYR A 61 -13.92 12.17 -7.24
N ILE A 62 -13.20 11.73 -8.28
CA ILE A 62 -12.76 10.34 -8.40
C ILE A 62 -11.61 10.01 -7.45
N PRO A 63 -10.50 10.76 -7.42
CA PRO A 63 -9.47 10.58 -6.40
C PRO A 63 -10.06 10.58 -4.98
N ILE A 64 -10.86 11.60 -4.66
CA ILE A 64 -11.44 11.80 -3.34
C ILE A 64 -12.37 10.66 -2.91
N ASN A 65 -13.21 10.16 -3.82
CA ASN A 65 -14.23 9.18 -3.46
C ASN A 65 -13.80 7.73 -3.68
N PHE A 66 -12.77 7.44 -4.48
CA PHE A 66 -12.39 6.06 -4.81
C PHE A 66 -10.98 5.67 -4.38
N PHE A 67 -10.08 6.65 -4.23
CA PHE A 67 -8.68 6.38 -3.89
C PHE A 67 -8.31 6.87 -2.51
N LEU A 68 -8.80 8.02 -2.07
CA LEU A 68 -8.40 8.62 -0.80
C LEU A 68 -9.32 8.21 0.36
N PHE A 69 -8.76 8.16 1.56
CA PHE A 69 -9.51 7.83 2.76
C PHE A 69 -10.11 9.10 3.39
N ASN A 70 -11.38 9.02 3.78
CA ASN A 70 -12.15 10.13 4.31
C ASN A 70 -12.53 9.92 5.78
N ARG A 71 -12.37 10.96 6.58
CA ARG A 71 -12.80 10.96 7.98
C ARG A 71 -13.54 12.25 8.29
N GLN A 72 -14.68 12.13 8.95
CA GLN A 72 -15.37 13.28 9.51
C GLN A 72 -14.87 13.52 10.94
N GLU A 73 -14.47 14.76 11.22
CA GLU A 73 -13.98 15.17 12.53
C GLU A 73 -14.56 16.54 12.90
N ARG A 74 -15.29 16.60 14.02
CA ARG A 74 -15.93 17.83 14.54
C ARG A 74 -16.75 18.61 13.50
N GLY A 75 -17.41 17.90 12.58
CA GLY A 75 -18.25 18.49 11.53
C GLY A 75 -17.53 18.87 10.23
N THR A 76 -16.20 18.75 10.19
CA THR A 76 -15.38 18.94 8.99
C THR A 76 -15.01 17.60 8.38
N ASP A 77 -15.06 17.50 7.05
CA ASP A 77 -14.62 16.30 6.34
C ASP A 77 -13.16 16.44 5.92
N TYR A 78 -12.33 15.48 6.32
CA TYR A 78 -10.91 15.42 6.03
C TYR A 78 -10.58 14.27 5.09
N LEU A 79 -9.56 14.49 4.27
CA LEU A 79 -8.78 13.47 3.59
C LEU A 79 -7.61 13.10 4.49
N VAL A 80 -7.51 11.82 4.82
CA VAL A 80 -6.51 11.31 5.76
C VAL A 80 -5.22 11.00 5.01
N ALA A 81 -4.09 11.48 5.51
CA ALA A 81 -2.79 11.11 4.99
C ALA A 81 -2.47 9.65 5.39
N ASP A 82 -2.35 8.79 4.38
CA ASP A 82 -2.04 7.36 4.49
C ASP A 82 -0.85 6.98 3.60
N GLU A 83 -0.54 5.69 3.52
CA GLU A 83 0.57 5.19 2.71
C GLU A 83 0.50 5.59 1.21
N LEU A 84 -0.69 5.74 0.61
CA LEU A 84 -0.80 6.15 -0.80
C LEU A 84 -0.33 7.61 -0.96
N VAL A 85 -0.70 8.46 0.00
CA VAL A 85 -0.28 9.87 0.06
C VAL A 85 1.22 9.97 0.31
N PHE A 86 1.75 9.14 1.22
CA PHE A 86 3.18 9.06 1.51
C PHE A 86 4.01 8.75 0.26
N GLN A 87 3.58 7.76 -0.53
CA GLN A 87 4.27 7.40 -1.75
C GLN A 87 4.18 8.51 -2.82
N ALA A 88 3.03 9.20 -2.92
CA ALA A 88 2.85 10.27 -3.89
C ALA A 88 3.76 11.49 -3.61
N ILE A 89 3.87 11.89 -2.34
CA ILE A 89 4.60 13.10 -1.94
C ILE A 89 6.12 12.92 -1.99
N ASN A 90 6.62 11.72 -1.69
CA ASN A 90 8.05 11.52 -1.50
C ASN A 90 8.77 10.99 -2.74
N TRP A 91 8.05 10.51 -3.75
CA TRP A 91 8.62 10.01 -4.99
C TRP A 91 7.86 10.50 -6.20
N ARG A 92 8.59 10.64 -7.32
CA ARG A 92 7.98 10.85 -8.63
C ARG A 92 7.07 9.66 -8.98
N HIS A 93 6.09 9.94 -9.84
CA HIS A 93 5.23 8.91 -10.42
C HIS A 93 6.06 7.73 -10.97
N SER A 94 5.59 6.52 -10.69
CA SER A 94 6.24 5.29 -11.11
C SER A 94 5.26 4.13 -11.19
N ALA A 95 5.67 3.04 -11.85
CA ALA A 95 4.91 1.80 -11.88
C ALA A 95 4.57 1.25 -10.48
N ARG A 96 5.39 1.52 -9.46
CA ARG A 96 5.10 1.08 -8.08
C ARG A 96 3.88 1.82 -7.54
N PHE A 97 3.80 3.12 -7.79
CA PHE A 97 2.65 3.93 -7.44
C PHE A 97 1.38 3.46 -8.16
N ASP A 98 1.47 3.13 -9.46
CA ASP A 98 0.33 2.62 -10.23
C ASP A 98 -0.29 1.37 -9.60
N LYS A 99 0.57 0.41 -9.20
CA LYS A 99 0.12 -0.82 -8.53
C LYS A 99 -0.49 -0.53 -7.15
N LEU A 100 0.12 0.36 -6.38
CA LEU A 100 -0.39 0.77 -5.06
C LEU A 100 -1.76 1.47 -5.18
N ALA A 101 -1.91 2.38 -6.13
CA ALA A 101 -3.17 3.08 -6.39
C ALA A 101 -4.26 2.12 -6.88
N LEU A 102 -3.91 1.17 -7.77
CA LEU A 102 -4.85 0.12 -8.18
C LEU A 102 -5.28 -0.74 -6.99
N PHE A 103 -4.34 -1.11 -6.11
CA PHE A 103 -4.67 -1.81 -4.88
C PHE A 103 -5.57 -0.98 -3.97
N ALA A 104 -5.31 0.33 -3.81
CA ALA A 104 -6.14 1.24 -3.02
C ALA A 104 -7.61 1.24 -3.50
N PHE A 105 -7.80 1.32 -4.81
CA PHE A 105 -9.12 1.24 -5.45
C PHE A 105 -9.79 -0.11 -5.18
N ASN A 106 -9.07 -1.22 -5.41
CA ASN A 106 -9.59 -2.58 -5.26
C ASN A 106 -9.84 -2.96 -3.80
N LEU A 107 -9.10 -2.39 -2.84
CA LEU A 107 -9.37 -2.53 -1.41
C LEU A 107 -10.74 -1.93 -1.06
N SER A 108 -11.10 -0.83 -1.72
CA SER A 108 -12.42 -0.17 -1.62
C SER A 108 -12.78 0.14 -0.15
N ILE A 109 -11.86 0.82 0.54
CA ILE A 109 -12.08 1.39 1.87
C ILE A 109 -11.73 2.87 1.76
N VAL A 110 -12.76 3.73 1.74
CA VAL A 110 -12.60 5.19 1.55
C VAL A 110 -13.16 6.00 2.71
N GLY A 111 -13.65 5.35 3.78
CA GLY A 111 -14.12 5.99 5.00
C GLY A 111 -15.44 6.75 4.84
N LYS A 112 -15.67 7.78 5.67
CA LYS A 112 -16.96 8.52 5.73
C LYS A 112 -16.78 10.03 5.63
N TRP A 113 -17.77 10.70 5.03
CA TRP A 113 -17.87 12.17 4.93
C TRP A 113 -19.34 12.62 4.95
N LYS A 114 -19.58 13.93 5.11
CA LYS A 114 -20.93 14.51 5.17
C LYS A 114 -21.69 14.32 3.86
N GLY A 115 -22.93 13.83 3.95
CA GLY A 115 -23.80 13.61 2.79
C GLY A 115 -23.48 12.34 1.99
N GLN A 116 -22.57 11.50 2.49
CA GLN A 116 -22.27 10.20 1.93
C GLN A 116 -23.46 9.23 2.11
N MET A 117 -23.79 8.46 1.08
CA MET A 117 -24.71 7.33 1.17
C MET A 117 -24.04 6.09 1.79
N LYS A 118 -24.81 5.20 2.43
CA LYS A 118 -24.25 4.04 3.17
C LYS A 118 -23.28 3.18 2.35
N ASP A 119 -23.54 3.02 1.06
CA ASP A 119 -22.75 2.23 0.09
C ASP A 119 -21.44 2.93 -0.35
N GLN A 120 -21.33 4.24 -0.17
CA GLN A 120 -20.18 5.02 -0.63
C GLN A 120 -18.96 4.94 0.30
N ARG A 121 -19.07 4.26 1.46
CA ARG A 121 -17.93 3.95 2.34
C ARG A 121 -16.97 2.95 1.70
N ARG A 122 -17.51 2.12 0.79
CA ARG A 122 -16.80 1.10 0.02
C ARG A 122 -17.33 1.10 -1.44
N PRO A 123 -17.02 2.15 -2.22
CA PRO A 123 -17.72 2.44 -3.47
C PRO A 123 -17.35 1.53 -4.64
N ALA A 124 -16.28 0.74 -4.51
CA ALA A 124 -15.78 -0.19 -5.52
C ALA A 124 -15.82 -1.65 -5.03
N LEU A 125 -16.83 -2.03 -4.25
CA LEU A 125 -16.99 -3.42 -3.77
C LEU A 125 -17.09 -4.45 -4.90
N TRP A 126 -17.71 -4.07 -6.02
CA TRP A 126 -17.75 -4.89 -7.24
C TRP A 126 -16.34 -5.14 -7.80
N ALA A 127 -15.44 -4.16 -7.72
CA ALA A 127 -14.04 -4.29 -8.14
C ALA A 127 -13.26 -5.19 -7.17
N ASN A 128 -13.45 -4.97 -5.87
CA ASN A 128 -12.90 -5.84 -4.81
C ASN A 128 -13.30 -7.31 -5.03
N ALA A 129 -14.59 -7.56 -5.24
CA ALA A 129 -15.12 -8.89 -5.48
C ALA A 129 -14.61 -9.48 -6.79
N TYR A 130 -14.53 -8.71 -7.87
CA TYR A 130 -13.92 -9.18 -9.12
C TYR A 130 -12.47 -9.64 -8.92
N ILE A 131 -11.64 -8.86 -8.21
CA ILE A 131 -10.27 -9.31 -7.92
C ILE A 131 -10.27 -10.59 -7.07
N ARG A 132 -11.01 -10.62 -5.96
CA ARG A 132 -10.93 -11.73 -4.99
C ARG A 132 -11.61 -13.00 -5.48
N GLU A 133 -12.77 -12.87 -6.11
CA GLU A 133 -13.63 -14.00 -6.48
C GLU A 133 -13.34 -14.47 -7.90
N ARG A 134 -13.15 -13.57 -8.87
CA ARG A 134 -12.82 -13.94 -10.25
C ARG A 134 -11.32 -14.14 -10.45
N ILE A 135 -10.51 -13.13 -10.21
CA ILE A 135 -9.07 -13.19 -10.55
C ILE A 135 -8.30 -14.12 -9.62
N SER A 136 -8.44 -13.95 -8.30
CA SER A 136 -7.65 -14.72 -7.35
C SER A 136 -8.14 -16.16 -7.21
N ARG A 137 -9.45 -16.40 -7.14
CA ARG A 137 -10.01 -17.75 -6.89
C ARG A 137 -10.25 -18.56 -8.16
N THR A 138 -10.80 -17.95 -9.22
CA THR A 138 -11.10 -18.69 -10.46
C THR A 138 -9.92 -18.70 -11.41
N LEU A 139 -9.30 -17.54 -11.67
CA LEU A 139 -8.22 -17.42 -12.64
C LEU A 139 -6.82 -17.64 -12.04
N ASN A 140 -6.70 -17.75 -10.71
CA ASN A 140 -5.42 -17.89 -10.01
C ASN A 140 -4.35 -16.87 -10.47
N TRP A 141 -4.77 -15.61 -10.65
CA TRP A 141 -3.95 -14.52 -11.16
C TRP A 141 -3.43 -14.67 -12.61
N GLU A 142 -4.03 -15.54 -13.41
CA GLU A 142 -3.85 -15.53 -14.87
C GLU A 142 -4.62 -14.36 -15.50
N THR A 143 -3.90 -13.26 -15.74
CA THR A 143 -4.48 -11.97 -16.14
C THR A 143 -4.69 -11.81 -17.64
N ARG A 144 -4.24 -12.76 -18.48
CA ARG A 144 -4.33 -12.66 -19.95
C ARG A 144 -5.77 -12.58 -20.46
N GLY A 145 -6.73 -13.19 -19.74
CA GLY A 145 -8.15 -13.20 -20.08
C GLY A 145 -8.96 -11.99 -19.58
N ILE A 146 -8.34 -11.09 -18.80
CA ILE A 146 -9.04 -9.92 -18.25
C ILE A 146 -9.38 -8.96 -19.39
N SER A 147 -10.67 -8.66 -19.53
CA SER A 147 -11.20 -7.75 -20.53
C SER A 147 -12.48 -7.08 -20.02
N ALA A 148 -12.93 -6.02 -20.70
CA ALA A 148 -14.22 -5.41 -20.39
C ALA A 148 -15.39 -6.41 -20.48
N ASN A 149 -15.34 -7.38 -21.41
CA ASN A 149 -16.37 -8.41 -21.55
C ASN A 149 -16.36 -9.39 -20.36
N ASP A 150 -15.17 -9.76 -19.87
CA ASP A 150 -15.04 -10.62 -18.69
C ASP A 150 -15.57 -9.93 -17.42
N ILE A 151 -15.21 -8.65 -17.22
CA ILE A 151 -15.70 -7.84 -16.10
C ILE A 151 -17.22 -7.69 -16.17
N GLU A 152 -17.77 -7.35 -17.34
CA GLU A 152 -19.21 -7.20 -17.57
C GLU A 152 -19.96 -8.49 -17.28
N SER A 153 -19.46 -9.62 -17.79
CA SER A 153 -20.05 -10.94 -17.54
C SER A 153 -20.05 -11.29 -16.05
N PHE A 154 -18.97 -10.97 -15.34
CA PHE A 154 -18.88 -11.20 -13.89
C PHE A 154 -19.91 -10.38 -13.11
N VAL A 155 -19.97 -9.06 -13.33
CA VAL A 155 -20.87 -8.21 -12.53
C VAL A 155 -22.35 -8.43 -12.88
N LEU A 156 -22.69 -8.72 -14.15
CA LEU A 156 -24.07 -9.08 -14.52
C LEU A 156 -24.51 -10.42 -13.93
N GLY A 157 -23.56 -11.33 -13.70
CA GLY A 157 -23.82 -12.64 -13.10
C GLY A 157 -24.05 -12.60 -11.59
N ASP A 158 -23.82 -11.45 -10.93
CA ASP A 158 -23.89 -11.34 -9.47
C ASP A 158 -25.10 -10.53 -8.99
N LYS A 159 -25.93 -11.15 -8.15
CA LYS A 159 -27.13 -10.52 -7.56
C LYS A 159 -26.83 -9.29 -6.71
N ARG A 160 -25.61 -9.10 -6.23
CA ARG A 160 -25.19 -7.93 -5.44
C ARG A 160 -25.08 -6.70 -6.34
N TYR A 161 -24.83 -6.84 -7.63
CA TYR A 161 -24.67 -5.73 -8.56
C TYR A 161 -26.02 -5.10 -8.95
N VAL A 162 -26.19 -3.80 -8.65
CA VAL A 162 -27.43 -3.06 -8.94
C VAL A 162 -27.09 -1.76 -9.67
N ALA A 163 -27.05 -1.82 -11.00
CA ALA A 163 -26.92 -0.65 -11.88
C ALA A 163 -27.28 -0.95 -13.34
N GLU A 164 -27.56 0.11 -14.09
CA GLU A 164 -27.89 0.03 -15.53
C GLU A 164 -26.67 0.23 -16.43
N THR A 165 -25.62 0.91 -15.96
CA THR A 165 -24.47 1.33 -16.80
C THR A 165 -23.30 0.36 -16.75
N THR A 166 -23.56 -0.94 -16.92
CA THR A 166 -22.55 -1.99 -16.76
C THR A 166 -21.41 -1.90 -17.76
N ARG A 167 -21.74 -1.72 -19.05
CA ARG A 167 -20.73 -1.67 -20.11
C ARG A 167 -19.68 -0.58 -19.87
N LYS A 168 -20.15 0.60 -19.45
CA LYS A 168 -19.29 1.76 -19.17
C LYS A 168 -18.40 1.52 -17.96
N LEU A 169 -18.96 0.94 -16.89
CA LEU A 169 -18.17 0.49 -15.74
C LEU A 169 -17.06 -0.47 -16.17
N SER A 170 -17.40 -1.52 -16.91
CA SER A 170 -16.45 -2.56 -17.27
C SER A 170 -15.34 -2.04 -18.17
N THR A 171 -15.66 -1.11 -19.06
CA THR A 171 -14.67 -0.45 -19.93
C THR A 171 -13.74 0.44 -19.11
N ASN A 172 -14.28 1.30 -18.24
CA ASN A 172 -13.48 2.18 -17.38
C ASN A 172 -12.60 1.38 -16.42
N TYR A 173 -13.13 0.30 -15.84
CA TYR A 173 -12.37 -0.52 -14.90
C TYR A 173 -11.28 -1.33 -15.59
N ASN A 174 -11.55 -1.89 -16.79
CA ASN A 174 -10.52 -2.53 -17.59
C ASN A 174 -9.37 -1.55 -17.90
N TYR A 175 -9.71 -0.30 -18.20
CA TYR A 175 -8.71 0.75 -18.44
C TYR A 175 -7.87 1.03 -17.19
N LEU A 176 -8.52 1.18 -16.04
CA LEU A 176 -7.85 1.34 -14.75
C LEU A 176 -6.93 0.15 -14.41
N LEU A 177 -7.38 -1.09 -14.68
CA LEU A 177 -6.57 -2.30 -14.47
C LEU A 177 -5.32 -2.32 -15.36
N GLN A 178 -5.43 -1.83 -16.60
CA GLN A 178 -4.29 -1.71 -17.51
C GLN A 178 -3.31 -0.63 -17.02
N GLY A 179 -3.80 0.58 -16.71
CA GLY A 179 -2.97 1.67 -16.18
C GLY A 179 -2.32 1.32 -14.83
N GLY A 180 -3.03 0.58 -13.98
CA GLY A 180 -2.55 0.04 -12.71
C GLY A 180 -1.66 -1.21 -12.82
N ARG A 181 -1.33 -1.63 -14.06
CA ARG A 181 -0.40 -2.73 -14.37
C ARG A 181 -0.80 -4.07 -13.75
N ILE A 182 -2.10 -4.42 -13.75
CA ILE A 182 -2.62 -5.67 -13.15
C ILE A 182 -1.87 -6.93 -13.58
N ARG A 183 -1.34 -6.96 -14.81
CA ARG A 183 -0.61 -8.11 -15.37
C ARG A 183 0.62 -8.50 -14.56
N GLU A 184 1.21 -7.54 -13.85
CA GLU A 184 2.42 -7.72 -13.07
C GLU A 184 2.15 -8.20 -11.63
N PHE A 185 0.89 -8.27 -11.20
CA PHE A 185 0.53 -8.82 -9.89
C PHE A 185 0.68 -10.35 -9.83
N SER A 186 0.87 -11.01 -10.98
CA SER A 186 0.99 -12.47 -11.07
C SER A 186 2.26 -13.04 -10.41
N THR A 187 3.24 -12.19 -10.07
CA THR A 187 4.46 -12.63 -9.40
C THR A 187 4.20 -13.21 -8.01
N SER A 188 4.89 -14.31 -7.69
CA SER A 188 4.88 -14.94 -6.37
C SER A 188 5.87 -14.30 -5.40
N ARG A 189 6.80 -13.47 -5.90
CA ARG A 189 7.84 -12.81 -5.10
C ARG A 189 7.33 -11.54 -4.44
N ILE A 190 8.02 -11.13 -3.39
CA ILE A 190 7.79 -9.84 -2.75
C ILE A 190 8.44 -8.74 -3.58
N GLU A 191 7.66 -7.70 -3.85
CA GLU A 191 8.11 -6.46 -4.49
C GLU A 191 7.78 -5.29 -3.56
N ARG A 192 8.49 -4.17 -3.69
CA ARG A 192 8.31 -2.99 -2.81
C ARG A 192 6.85 -2.47 -2.79
N TRP A 193 6.18 -2.41 -3.94
CA TRP A 193 4.77 -1.99 -4.00
C TRP A 193 3.84 -2.90 -3.17
N TRP A 194 4.14 -4.21 -3.09
CA TRP A 194 3.35 -5.17 -2.31
C TRP A 194 3.48 -4.89 -0.81
N VAL A 195 4.70 -4.51 -0.39
CA VAL A 195 4.98 -4.10 0.98
C VAL A 195 4.22 -2.81 1.34
N ASP A 196 4.19 -1.84 0.42
CA ASP A 196 3.42 -0.59 0.59
C ASP A 196 1.90 -0.86 0.65
N CYS A 197 1.39 -1.79 -0.15
CA CYS A 197 -0.02 -2.22 -0.08
C CYS A 197 -0.41 -2.74 1.31
N LEU A 198 0.48 -3.45 2.01
CA LEU A 198 0.21 -3.94 3.37
C LEU A 198 0.02 -2.78 4.34
N PHE A 199 0.91 -1.79 4.29
CA PHE A 199 0.84 -0.60 5.13
C PHE A 199 -0.42 0.21 4.83
N LEU A 200 -0.75 0.39 3.54
CA LEU A 200 -1.99 1.04 3.13
C LEU A 200 -3.24 0.32 3.64
N ALA A 201 -3.24 -1.02 3.55
CA ALA A 201 -4.36 -1.83 4.02
C ALA A 201 -4.57 -1.65 5.52
N LEU A 202 -3.50 -1.72 6.33
CA LEU A 202 -3.58 -1.52 7.77
C LEU A 202 -4.01 -0.09 8.13
N ASP A 203 -3.44 0.93 7.50
CA ASP A 203 -3.83 2.33 7.70
C ASP A 203 -5.34 2.50 7.52
N ARG A 204 -5.89 1.98 6.42
CA ARG A 204 -7.31 2.15 6.10
C ARG A 204 -8.22 1.29 6.95
N ILE A 205 -7.88 0.03 7.21
CA ILE A 205 -8.71 -0.85 8.03
C ILE A 205 -8.81 -0.31 9.45
N ILE A 206 -7.70 0.16 10.01
CA ILE A 206 -7.66 0.70 11.38
C ILE A 206 -8.41 2.03 11.45
N GLU A 207 -8.17 2.97 10.52
CA GLU A 207 -8.92 4.23 10.49
C GLU A 207 -10.42 4.00 10.24
N ASP A 208 -10.79 3.04 9.41
CA ASP A 208 -12.19 2.68 9.18
C ASP A 208 -12.86 2.14 10.46
N ARG A 209 -12.16 1.29 11.23
CA ARG A 209 -12.65 0.81 12.52
C ARG A 209 -12.76 1.93 13.55
N LYS A 210 -11.83 2.88 13.57
CA LYS A 210 -11.89 4.07 14.44
C LYS A 210 -13.12 4.94 14.17
N ILE A 211 -13.56 5.06 12.92
CA ILE A 211 -14.83 5.77 12.59
C ILE A 211 -16.01 5.14 13.33
N ASP A 212 -16.01 3.82 13.49
CA ASP A 212 -17.04 3.09 14.26
C ASP A 212 -16.68 2.94 15.75
N ARG A 213 -15.67 3.68 16.23
CA ARG A 213 -15.16 3.67 17.62
C ARG A 213 -14.66 2.31 18.10
N ILE A 214 -14.19 1.49 17.17
CA ILE A 214 -13.63 0.17 17.47
C ILE A 214 -12.11 0.28 17.55
N GLY A 215 -11.55 0.08 18.75
CA GLY A 215 -10.12 -0.04 18.95
C GLY A 215 -9.56 -1.27 18.21
N THR A 216 -8.32 -1.18 17.73
CA THR A 216 -7.67 -2.29 17.01
C THR A 216 -6.31 -2.54 17.62
N PRO A 217 -6.17 -3.51 18.54
CA PRO A 217 -4.87 -3.86 19.12
C PRO A 217 -3.97 -4.54 18.07
N PRO A 218 -2.64 -4.51 18.23
CA PRO A 218 -1.70 -5.08 17.25
C PRO A 218 -1.91 -6.57 16.94
N SER A 219 -2.40 -7.34 17.92
CA SER A 219 -2.75 -8.76 17.75
C SER A 219 -3.85 -8.99 16.70
N GLU A 220 -4.65 -7.98 16.38
CA GLU A 220 -5.70 -8.06 15.36
C GLU A 220 -5.22 -7.71 13.95
N TYR A 221 -4.04 -7.11 13.76
CA TYR A 221 -3.60 -6.61 12.45
C TYR A 221 -3.52 -7.72 11.39
N GLY A 222 -2.82 -8.83 11.71
CA GLY A 222 -2.73 -9.99 10.82
C GLY A 222 -4.10 -10.64 10.51
N PRO A 223 -4.91 -10.97 11.53
CA PRO A 223 -6.28 -11.44 11.32
C PRO A 223 -7.14 -10.52 10.46
N LEU A 224 -7.02 -9.19 10.62
CA LEU A 224 -7.76 -8.21 9.83
C LEU A 224 -7.30 -8.20 8.37
N LEU A 225 -5.99 -8.23 8.10
CA LEU A 225 -5.48 -8.36 6.72
C LEU A 225 -6.07 -9.59 6.01
N ARG A 226 -6.13 -10.74 6.69
CA ARG A 226 -6.79 -11.94 6.17
C ARG A 226 -8.29 -11.72 5.95
N ARG A 227 -8.99 -11.13 6.93
CA ARG A 227 -10.44 -10.87 6.86
C ARG A 227 -10.82 -9.95 5.70
N PHE A 228 -9.97 -8.96 5.40
CA PHE A 228 -10.15 -8.02 4.30
C PHE A 228 -9.60 -8.54 2.96
N GLY A 229 -9.03 -9.76 2.94
CA GLY A 229 -8.59 -10.43 1.72
C GLY A 229 -7.33 -9.81 1.10
N PHE A 230 -6.41 -9.33 1.94
CA PHE A 230 -5.19 -8.66 1.48
C PHE A 230 -4.40 -9.49 0.47
N VAL A 231 -4.21 -10.78 0.74
CA VAL A 231 -3.45 -11.69 -0.14
C VAL A 231 -4.16 -11.86 -1.48
N GLU A 232 -5.48 -12.06 -1.45
CA GLU A 232 -6.30 -12.21 -2.65
C GLU A 232 -6.39 -10.93 -3.49
N LEU A 233 -6.04 -9.77 -2.94
CA LEU A 233 -6.02 -8.48 -3.63
C LEU A 233 -4.63 -8.10 -4.18
N THR A 234 -3.57 -8.81 -3.77
CA THR A 234 -2.17 -8.40 -4.01
C THR A 234 -1.33 -9.43 -4.74
N GLY A 235 -1.97 -10.25 -5.56
CA GLY A 235 -1.28 -11.16 -6.46
C GLY A 235 -1.29 -12.62 -6.01
N LYS A 236 -0.48 -13.44 -6.70
CA LYS A 236 -0.36 -14.86 -6.40
C LYS A 236 0.17 -15.08 -4.99
N ARG A 237 -0.49 -15.94 -4.22
CA ARG A 237 -0.08 -16.33 -2.87
C ARG A 237 1.21 -17.16 -2.93
N SER A 238 2.09 -16.96 -1.95
CA SER A 238 3.31 -17.74 -1.77
C SER A 238 3.64 -17.83 -0.27
N LEU A 239 4.41 -18.84 0.11
CA LEU A 239 4.91 -18.98 1.48
C LEU A 239 5.76 -17.76 1.88
N GLU A 240 6.54 -17.22 0.95
CA GLU A 240 7.36 -16.02 1.14
C GLU A 240 6.49 -14.83 1.58
N LYS A 241 5.40 -14.55 0.86
CA LYS A 241 4.45 -13.48 1.20
C LYS A 241 3.76 -13.75 2.54
N ASP A 242 3.33 -14.98 2.79
CA ASP A 242 2.66 -15.36 4.05
C ASP A 242 3.55 -15.12 5.27
N LEU A 243 4.85 -15.46 5.18
CA LEU A 243 5.83 -15.21 6.24
C LEU A 243 6.15 -13.72 6.38
N ALA A 244 6.28 -12.99 5.26
CA ALA A 244 6.58 -11.57 5.26
C ALA A 244 5.49 -10.72 5.92
N ILE A 245 4.21 -11.11 5.83
CA ILE A 245 3.11 -10.42 6.53
C ILE A 245 3.42 -10.29 8.02
N LYS A 246 3.97 -11.33 8.66
CA LYS A 246 4.28 -11.29 10.10
C LYS A 246 5.34 -10.22 10.41
N HIS A 247 6.43 -10.20 9.65
CA HIS A 247 7.51 -9.22 9.82
C HIS A 247 7.04 -7.79 9.56
N LEU A 248 6.24 -7.59 8.52
CA LEU A 248 5.70 -6.28 8.15
C LEU A 248 4.65 -5.76 9.14
N VAL A 249 3.83 -6.64 9.72
CA VAL A 249 2.92 -6.28 10.80
C VAL A 249 3.70 -5.82 12.04
N SER A 250 4.78 -6.51 12.39
CA SER A 250 5.67 -6.08 13.49
C SER A 250 6.31 -4.72 13.21
N LEU A 251 6.79 -4.48 11.98
CA LEU A 251 7.33 -3.19 11.59
C LEU A 251 6.28 -2.08 11.65
N TYR A 252 5.08 -2.33 11.12
CA TYR A 252 3.97 -1.39 11.13
C TYR A 252 3.59 -0.99 12.57
N ASP A 253 3.47 -1.98 13.46
CA ASP A 253 3.20 -1.73 14.87
C ASP A 253 4.35 -0.97 15.53
N ALA A 254 5.60 -1.40 15.35
CA ALA A 254 6.76 -0.72 15.93
C ALA A 254 6.82 0.77 15.54
N CYS A 255 6.52 1.11 14.28
CA CYS A 255 6.44 2.49 13.82
C CYS A 255 5.22 3.28 14.33
N GLY A 256 4.27 2.65 15.03
CA GLY A 256 3.08 3.31 15.58
C GLY A 256 1.90 3.38 14.60
N GLY A 257 1.89 2.53 13.59
CA GLY A 257 0.87 2.52 12.54
C GLY A 257 0.83 3.83 11.75
N ARG A 258 -0.35 4.42 11.54
CA ARG A 258 -0.49 5.71 10.83
C ARG A 258 0.22 6.87 11.52
N LEU A 259 0.34 6.83 12.85
CA LEU A 259 1.04 7.86 13.62
C LEU A 259 2.53 7.97 13.27
N ARG A 260 3.08 7.00 12.53
CA ARG A 260 4.45 7.05 11.97
C ARG A 260 4.73 8.32 11.16
N PHE A 261 3.70 8.96 10.61
CA PHE A 261 3.81 10.19 9.83
C PHE A 261 3.89 11.46 10.70
N SER A 262 3.68 11.36 12.02
CA SER A 262 3.91 12.44 12.96
C SER A 262 5.27 12.24 13.65
N ASP A 263 6.19 13.16 13.42
CA ASP A 263 7.52 13.16 14.04
C ASP A 263 7.43 13.09 15.57
N ASP A 264 6.52 13.85 16.17
CA ASP A 264 6.34 13.87 17.62
C ASP A 264 5.82 12.54 18.13
N ALA A 265 4.80 11.96 17.49
CA ALA A 265 4.28 10.66 17.88
C ALA A 265 5.32 9.54 17.72
N ALA A 266 6.13 9.58 16.66
CA ALA A 266 7.22 8.65 16.44
C ALA A 266 8.32 8.80 17.51
N LYS A 267 8.72 10.03 17.86
CA LYS A 267 9.71 10.30 18.91
C LYS A 267 9.24 9.83 20.28
N GLU A 268 7.99 10.09 20.65
CA GLU A 268 7.41 9.60 21.91
C GLU A 268 7.36 8.07 21.95
N ARG A 269 7.02 7.43 20.82
CA ARG A 269 7.06 5.97 20.71
C ARG A 269 8.48 5.42 20.83
N THR A 270 9.47 6.07 20.23
CA THR A 270 10.88 5.69 20.38
C THR A 270 11.32 5.77 21.84
N LYS A 271 11.01 6.87 22.55
CA LYS A 271 11.33 6.99 23.99
C LYS A 271 10.68 5.88 24.82
N ALA A 272 9.44 5.50 24.50
CA ALA A 272 8.70 4.48 25.22
C ALA A 272 9.26 3.07 25.00
N LEU A 273 9.72 2.74 23.79
CA LEU A 273 10.21 1.39 23.43
C LEU A 273 11.74 1.25 23.60
N LEU A 274 12.48 2.35 23.50
CA LEU A 274 13.94 2.41 23.51
C LEU A 274 14.42 3.56 24.42
N PRO A 275 14.20 3.48 25.75
CA PRO A 275 14.49 4.58 26.68
C PRO A 275 15.97 4.96 26.75
N ASP A 276 16.87 4.02 26.45
CA ASP A 276 18.33 4.21 26.52
C ASP A 276 18.92 4.81 25.23
N VAL A 277 18.12 4.95 24.18
CA VAL A 277 18.55 5.54 22.91
C VAL A 277 18.35 7.04 22.98
N GLN A 278 19.44 7.82 22.96
CA GLN A 278 19.34 9.24 22.64
C GLN A 278 18.74 9.35 21.23
N ASN A 279 17.59 10.02 21.11
CA ASN A 279 16.96 10.27 19.82
C ASN A 279 17.90 11.11 18.95
N PHE A 280 18.71 10.46 18.13
CA PHE A 280 19.44 11.10 17.06
C PHE A 280 18.41 11.47 16.00
N ALA A 281 18.01 12.73 15.96
CA ALA A 281 17.27 13.25 14.82
C ALA A 281 18.11 12.94 13.57
N ALA A 282 17.52 12.26 12.58
CA ALA A 282 18.19 12.08 11.31
C ALA A 282 18.44 13.47 10.72
N ASN A 283 19.70 13.80 10.45
CA ASN A 283 20.06 15.08 9.82
C ASN A 283 19.43 15.23 8.41
N ASP A 284 19.05 14.11 7.80
CA ASP A 284 18.35 14.05 6.52
C ASP A 284 16.86 13.71 6.75
N PRO A 285 15.91 14.60 6.40
CA PRO A 285 14.48 14.37 6.59
C PRO A 285 13.88 13.42 5.56
N ARG A 286 14.61 13.05 4.49
CA ARG A 286 14.11 12.17 3.43
C ARG A 286 13.78 10.77 3.98
N PRO A 287 12.77 10.08 3.43
CA PRO A 287 12.46 8.72 3.81
C PRO A 287 13.66 7.76 3.73
N ARG A 288 13.68 6.79 4.64
CA ARG A 288 14.72 5.76 4.73
C ARG A 288 14.15 4.40 4.34
N GLY A 289 15.02 3.46 4.01
CA GLY A 289 14.60 2.07 3.78
C GLY A 289 14.71 1.25 5.05
N ALA A 290 13.71 0.40 5.31
CA ALA A 290 13.76 -0.68 6.29
C ALA A 290 13.79 -2.01 5.54
N VAL A 291 14.91 -2.74 5.65
CA VAL A 291 15.13 -4.02 4.96
C VAL A 291 15.21 -5.15 5.97
N HIS A 292 14.43 -6.22 5.76
CA HIS A 292 14.43 -7.33 6.70
C HIS A 292 15.72 -8.15 6.58
N VAL A 293 16.36 -8.45 7.71
CA VAL A 293 17.69 -9.06 7.76
C VAL A 293 17.76 -10.46 7.13
N THR A 294 16.70 -11.28 7.26
CA THR A 294 16.66 -12.63 6.67
C THR A 294 15.93 -12.71 5.34
N ASN A 295 15.24 -11.64 4.93
CA ASN A 295 14.59 -11.58 3.61
C ASN A 295 14.70 -10.15 3.06
N PRO A 296 15.80 -9.83 2.35
CA PRO A 296 16.04 -8.48 1.88
C PRO A 296 15.09 -8.01 0.77
N ARG A 297 14.22 -8.88 0.22
CA ARG A 297 13.11 -8.47 -0.64
C ARG A 297 12.02 -7.72 0.12
N ILE A 298 11.95 -7.89 1.44
CA ILE A 298 11.11 -7.09 2.32
C ILE A 298 11.81 -5.75 2.55
N LEU A 299 11.61 -4.82 1.64
CA LEU A 299 12.10 -3.44 1.72
C LEU A 299 10.92 -2.48 1.77
N LYS A 300 10.78 -1.76 2.89
CA LYS A 300 9.76 -0.73 3.11
C LYS A 300 10.40 0.64 3.19
N SER A 301 9.85 1.63 2.49
CA SER A 301 10.18 3.04 2.75
C SER A 301 9.45 3.54 4.00
N ILE A 302 10.17 4.13 4.93
CA ILE A 302 9.63 4.65 6.19
C ILE A 302 10.03 6.11 6.40
N PRO A 303 9.24 6.89 7.15
CA PRO A 303 9.68 8.21 7.61
C PRO A 303 11.03 8.11 8.33
N ALA A 304 11.91 9.11 8.17
CA ALA A 304 13.26 9.08 8.74
C ALA A 304 13.26 8.85 10.27
N VAL A 305 12.29 9.46 10.95
CA VAL A 305 12.06 9.33 12.41
C VAL A 305 11.77 7.90 12.87
N CYS A 306 11.38 7.00 11.97
CA CYS A 306 11.06 5.61 12.29
C CYS A 306 12.28 4.67 12.21
N ALA A 307 13.48 5.16 11.84
CA ALA A 307 14.64 4.28 11.59
C ALA A 307 15.00 3.40 12.81
N MET A 308 15.01 3.97 14.01
CA MET A 308 15.30 3.21 15.23
C MET A 308 14.18 2.23 15.58
N LEU A 309 12.92 2.59 15.32
CA LEU A 309 11.77 1.71 15.50
C LEU A 309 11.82 0.51 14.54
N ALA A 310 12.31 0.73 13.31
CA ALA A 310 12.53 -0.34 12.35
C ALA A 310 13.62 -1.32 12.82
N ARG A 311 14.73 -0.80 13.36
CA ARG A 311 15.78 -1.63 13.99
C ARG A 311 15.23 -2.44 15.15
N TYR A 312 14.44 -1.83 16.02
CA TYR A 312 13.74 -2.53 17.10
C TYR A 312 12.82 -3.66 16.57
N ALA A 313 12.18 -3.45 15.43
CA ALA A 313 11.34 -4.45 14.78
C ALA A 313 12.11 -5.56 14.04
N GLY A 314 13.45 -5.57 14.09
CA GLY A 314 14.29 -6.57 13.43
C GLY A 314 14.62 -6.27 11.97
N PHE A 315 14.56 -5.00 11.56
CA PHE A 315 14.96 -4.54 10.23
C PHE A 315 16.29 -3.79 10.29
N ASP A 316 17.11 -3.91 9.26
CA ASP A 316 18.20 -2.97 9.04
C ASP A 316 17.64 -1.69 8.41
N ASP A 317 18.25 -0.55 8.72
CA ASP A 317 17.97 0.70 8.01
C ASP A 317 19.00 0.94 6.90
N ILE A 318 18.53 1.47 5.77
CA ILE A 318 19.37 1.95 4.68
C ILE A 318 19.09 3.44 4.46
N GLY A 319 20.12 4.17 4.02
CA GLY A 319 20.03 5.60 3.76
C GLY A 319 19.07 5.94 2.61
N PRO A 320 18.66 7.20 2.48
CA PRO A 320 17.79 7.63 1.37
C PRO A 320 18.39 7.36 -0.02
N ASP A 321 19.69 7.60 -0.19
CA ASP A 321 20.35 7.39 -1.48
C ASP A 321 20.43 5.88 -1.83
N ASP A 322 20.77 5.04 -0.85
CA ASP A 322 20.74 3.57 -1.00
C ASP A 322 19.33 3.02 -1.28
N LEU A 323 18.27 3.70 -0.82
CA LEU A 323 16.88 3.28 -1.03
C LEU A 323 16.42 3.48 -2.47
N ASP A 324 16.90 4.54 -3.12
CA ASP A 324 16.56 4.86 -4.51
C ASP A 324 17.34 3.97 -5.48
N GLU A 325 18.60 3.67 -5.17
CA GLU A 325 19.48 2.80 -5.95
C GLU A 325 19.51 1.34 -5.47
N PHE A 326 18.54 0.94 -4.63
CA PHE A 326 18.60 -0.36 -3.97
C PHE A 326 18.65 -1.52 -4.96
N ASP A 327 19.79 -2.21 -4.99
CA ASP A 327 19.99 -3.46 -5.69
C ASP A 327 20.06 -4.62 -4.69
N LEU A 328 19.15 -5.59 -4.86
CA LEU A 328 19.02 -6.73 -3.96
C LEU A 328 20.26 -7.62 -3.97
N GLU A 329 20.86 -7.86 -5.14
CA GLU A 329 22.00 -8.76 -5.26
C GLU A 329 23.25 -8.14 -4.66
N ASP A 330 23.49 -6.86 -4.95
CA ASP A 330 24.59 -6.11 -4.36
C ASP A 330 24.44 -6.00 -2.83
N PHE A 331 23.22 -5.74 -2.34
CA PHE A 331 22.96 -5.68 -0.90
C PHE A 331 23.29 -7.02 -0.21
N VAL A 332 22.80 -8.15 -0.76
CA VAL A 332 23.07 -9.49 -0.23
C VAL A 332 24.57 -9.79 -0.27
N ARG A 333 25.25 -9.44 -1.37
CA ARG A 333 26.69 -9.62 -1.52
C ARG A 333 27.48 -8.84 -0.47
N ARG A 334 27.19 -7.54 -0.29
CA ARG A 334 27.84 -6.68 0.71
C ARG A 334 27.64 -7.21 2.13
N LYS A 335 26.41 -7.61 2.48
CA LYS A 335 26.09 -8.15 3.81
C LYS A 335 26.75 -9.50 4.08
N THR A 336 26.75 -10.40 3.09
CA THR A 336 27.43 -11.69 3.20
C THR A 336 28.92 -11.51 3.43
N ARG A 337 29.58 -10.61 2.68
CA ARG A 337 31.00 -10.32 2.86
C ARG A 337 31.29 -9.75 4.25
N ALA A 338 30.53 -8.75 4.68
CA ALA A 338 30.71 -8.16 6.02
C ALA A 338 30.49 -9.17 7.16
N ALA A 339 29.57 -10.12 6.98
CA ALA A 339 29.34 -11.20 7.94
C ALA A 339 30.53 -12.17 8.01
N LEU A 340 31.12 -12.52 6.86
CA LEU A 340 32.32 -13.35 6.78
C LEU A 340 33.53 -12.65 7.41
N ASP A 341 33.78 -11.39 7.07
CA ASP A 341 34.87 -10.60 7.65
C ASP A 341 34.77 -10.56 9.19
N LYS A 342 33.54 -10.49 9.73
CA LYS A 342 33.29 -10.52 11.18
C LYS A 342 33.54 -11.88 11.80
N LEU A 343 33.23 -12.97 11.10
CA LEU A 343 33.51 -14.34 11.56
C LEU A 343 35.02 -14.61 11.57
N GLU A 344 35.72 -14.20 10.51
CA GLU A 344 37.17 -14.29 10.40
C GLU A 344 37.86 -13.49 11.52
N ALA A 345 37.41 -12.25 11.78
CA ALA A 345 37.90 -11.43 12.88
C ALA A 345 37.62 -12.04 14.27
N ALA A 346 36.58 -12.87 14.39
CA ALA A 346 36.27 -13.61 15.61
C ALA A 346 37.04 -14.95 15.73
N GLY A 347 37.97 -15.25 14.81
CA GLY A 347 38.75 -16.48 14.79
C GLY A 347 37.95 -17.71 14.33
N VAL A 348 36.76 -17.51 13.75
CA VAL A 348 35.95 -18.58 13.17
C VAL A 348 36.32 -18.70 11.70
N VAL A 349 36.94 -19.82 11.30
CA VAL A 349 37.26 -20.10 9.89
C VAL A 349 36.02 -20.68 9.22
N PRO A 350 35.34 -19.95 8.31
CA PRO A 350 34.18 -20.48 7.61
C PRO A 350 34.63 -21.61 6.68
N THR A 351 33.93 -22.74 6.68
CA THR A 351 34.20 -23.86 5.75
C THR A 351 33.77 -23.60 4.31
N MET A 352 33.14 -22.45 4.05
CA MET A 352 32.61 -22.06 2.74
C MET A 352 32.96 -20.61 2.44
N THR A 353 33.32 -20.34 1.19
CA THR A 353 33.60 -19.00 0.66
C THR A 353 32.31 -18.20 0.44
N ALA A 354 32.42 -16.88 0.34
CA ALA A 354 31.29 -15.99 0.02
C ALA A 354 30.57 -16.37 -1.28
N GLU A 355 31.32 -16.84 -2.27
CA GLU A 355 30.80 -17.29 -3.57
C GLU A 355 29.97 -18.57 -3.45
N GLU A 356 30.41 -19.53 -2.64
CA GLU A 356 29.69 -20.79 -2.42
C GLU A 356 28.40 -20.58 -1.61
N LEU A 357 28.42 -19.70 -0.61
CA LEU A 357 27.22 -19.26 0.11
C LEU A 357 26.23 -18.53 -0.82
N MET A 358 26.73 -17.70 -1.74
CA MET A 358 25.88 -17.01 -2.71
C MET A 358 25.20 -17.97 -3.70
N LYS A 359 25.89 -19.01 -4.18
CA LYS A 359 25.27 -20.04 -5.04
C LYS A 359 24.10 -20.75 -4.36
N LEU A 360 24.27 -21.14 -3.09
CA LEU A 360 23.21 -21.79 -2.30
C LEU A 360 22.00 -20.88 -2.06
N THR A 361 22.21 -19.58 -1.78
CA THR A 361 21.11 -18.62 -1.55
C THR A 361 20.37 -18.22 -2.84
N ARG A 362 21.00 -18.37 -4.00
CA ARG A 362 20.39 -18.14 -5.32
C ARG A 362 19.57 -19.33 -5.83
N GLY A 363 19.74 -20.51 -5.22
CA GLY A 363 19.03 -21.73 -5.61
C GLY A 363 19.54 -22.34 -6.91
N GLU A 364 20.83 -22.17 -7.21
CA GLU A 364 21.55 -22.90 -8.28
C GLU A 364 22.12 -24.22 -7.76
#